data_AF-A0A7C5FNQ3-F1
#
_entry.id   AF-A0A7C5FNQ3-F1
#
_cell.length_a   1.000
_cell.length_b   1.000
_cell.length_c   1.000
_cell.angle_alpha   90.00
_cell.angle_beta   90.00
_cell.angle_gamma   90.00
#
_symmetry.space_group_name_H-M   'P 1'
#
loop_
_entity.id
_entity.type
_entity.pdbx_description
1 polymer ?
#
loop_
_entity_poly.entity_id
_entity_poly.type
_entity_poly.pdbx_seq_one_letter_code
_entity_poly.pdbx_strand_id
1 'polypeptide(L)' 'MAAELRGRIIDGIVVPTAWKGRFWNYVVRDGMRIPLDGEVAWLTPDGEKPYWRGHITNIIYEFAE' A
#
# COMPACT_ATOMS: atom_id res chain seq x y z
N MET A 1 -4.85 -0.34 -5.45
CA MET A 1 -5.04 -1.79 -5.22
C MET A 1 -5.84 -1.97 -3.93
N ALA A 2 -6.85 -2.82 -3.92
CA ALA A 2 -7.65 -3.13 -2.71
C ALA A 2 -7.56 -4.63 -2.45
N ALA A 3 -7.42 -5.03 -1.18
CA ALA A 3 -7.43 -6.44 -0.79
C ALA A 3 -8.30 -6.63 0.45
N GLU A 4 -9.11 -7.67 0.42
CA GLU A 4 -10.25 -7.84 1.33
C GLU A 4 -9.86 -8.47 2.68
N LEU A 5 -8.64 -9.01 2.83
CA LEU A 5 -8.30 -9.94 3.93
C LEU A 5 -6.89 -9.76 4.53
N ARG A 6 -6.40 -8.53 4.76
CA ARG A 6 -5.30 -8.36 5.74
C ARG A 6 -5.93 -7.99 7.08
N GLY A 7 -5.90 -8.92 8.03
CA GLY A 7 -6.46 -8.71 9.35
C GLY A 7 -5.78 -7.55 10.08
N ARG A 8 -6.58 -6.63 10.62
CA ARG A 8 -6.14 -5.61 11.57
C ARG A 8 -6.32 -6.19 12.97
N ILE A 9 -5.31 -6.05 13.85
CA ILE A 9 -5.46 -6.41 15.26
C ILE A 9 -6.12 -5.22 15.97
N ILE A 10 -7.31 -5.43 16.52
CA ILE A 10 -8.00 -4.50 17.42
C ILE A 10 -8.26 -5.28 18.71
N ASP A 11 -7.71 -4.82 19.84
CA ASP A 11 -7.90 -5.46 21.16
C ASP A 11 -7.53 -6.96 21.19
N GLY A 12 -6.51 -7.36 20.42
CA GLY A 12 -6.08 -8.76 20.31
C GLY A 12 -6.91 -9.63 19.34
N ILE A 13 -7.94 -9.09 18.70
CA ILE A 13 -8.78 -9.80 17.73
C ILE A 13 -8.37 -9.42 16.30
N VAL A 14 -8.11 -10.43 15.46
CA VAL A 14 -7.82 -10.24 14.04
C VAL A 14 -9.14 -9.98 13.30
N VAL A 15 -9.43 -8.71 13.01
CA VAL A 15 -10.61 -8.32 12.24
C VAL A 15 -10.20 -8.15 10.77
N PRO A 16 -10.77 -8.92 9.82
CA PRO A 16 -10.53 -8.70 8.41
C PRO A 16 -11.03 -7.30 8.04
N THR A 17 -10.09 -6.37 7.89
CA THR A 17 -10.40 -4.98 7.56
C THR A 17 -9.89 -4.76 6.15
N ALA A 18 -10.79 -4.41 5.24
CA ALA A 18 -10.40 -4.06 3.89
C ALA A 18 -9.39 -2.91 3.96
N TRP A 19 -8.31 -3.02 3.20
CA TRP A 19 -7.31 -1.97 3.09
C TRP A 19 -7.13 -1.60 1.62
N LYS A 20 -6.72 -0.35 1.41
CA LYS A 20 -6.51 0.21 0.09
C LYS A 20 -5.12 0.82 0.04
N GLY A 21 -4.36 0.34 -0.94
CA GLY A 21 -3.13 0.98 -1.39
C GLY A 21 -3.44 2.01 -2.48
N ARG A 22 -3.09 3.27 -2.22
CA ARG A 22 -2.98 4.33 -3.22
C ARG A 22 -1.51 4.49 -3.59
N PHE A 23 -1.23 4.57 -4.89
CA PHE A 23 0.11 4.75 -5.42
C PHE A 23 0.08 5.88 -6.44
N TRP A 24 1.07 6.77 -6.40
CA TRP A 24 1.17 7.90 -7.30
C TRP A 24 2.64 8.28 -7.52
N ASN A 25 2.86 9.41 -8.21
CA ASN A 25 4.18 9.88 -8.59
C ASN A 25 4.99 8.80 -9.34
N TYR A 26 4.40 8.33 -10.44
CA TYR A 26 5.04 7.32 -11.26
C TYR A 26 6.20 7.92 -12.06
N VAL A 27 7.36 7.30 -11.97
CA VAL A 27 8.55 7.66 -12.73
C VAL A 27 9.05 6.47 -13.53
N VAL A 28 9.81 6.73 -14.59
CA VAL A 28 10.54 5.68 -15.31
C VAL A 28 11.94 5.57 -14.71
N ARG A 29 12.32 4.38 -14.23
CA ARG A 29 13.71 4.02 -13.91
C ARG A 29 14.06 2.80 -14.73
N ASP A 30 15.17 2.87 -15.46
CA ASP A 30 15.69 1.74 -16.24
C ASP A 30 14.64 1.11 -17.17
N GLY A 31 13.78 1.95 -17.76
CA GLY A 31 12.70 1.55 -18.66
C GLY A 31 11.42 1.05 -17.97
N MET A 32 11.42 0.85 -16.65
CA MET A 32 10.26 0.42 -15.87
C MET A 32 9.52 1.61 -15.25
N ARG A 33 8.19 1.64 -15.39
CA ARG A 33 7.34 2.65 -14.74
C ARG A 33 6.98 2.20 -13.32
N ILE A 34 7.51 2.90 -12.32
CA ILE A 34 7.37 2.57 -10.90
C ILE A 34 6.72 3.74 -10.13
N PRO A 35 5.84 3.50 -9.15
CA PRO A 35 5.36 4.55 -8.26
C PRO A 35 6.43 4.89 -7.22
N LEU A 36 6.72 6.18 -6.99
CA LEU A 36 7.60 6.59 -5.89
C LEU A 36 6.85 6.82 -4.58
N ASP A 37 5.56 7.15 -4.65
CA ASP A 37 4.77 7.46 -3.48
C ASP A 37 3.63 6.47 -3.30
N GLY A 38 3.40 6.09 -2.05
CA GLY A 38 2.33 5.18 -1.67
C GLY A 38 1.72 5.53 -0.32
N GLU A 39 0.44 5.21 -0.18
CA GLU A 39 -0.31 5.28 1.06
C GLU A 39 -1.17 4.05 1.21
N VAL A 40 -1.21 3.53 2.43
CA VAL A 40 -2.11 2.44 2.80
C VAL A 40 -3.08 2.93 3.88
N ALA A 41 -4.36 2.74 3.59
CA ALA A 41 -5.45 3.09 4.48
C ALA A 41 -6.33 1.89 4.78
N TRP A 42 -6.81 1.82 6.02
CA TRP A 42 -7.95 0.96 6.36
C TRP A 42 -9.22 1.58 5.81
N LEU A 43 -10.05 0.76 5.18
CA LEU A 43 -11.39 1.14 4.77
C LEU A 43 -12.33 0.79 5.92
N THR A 44 -12.79 1.82 6.62
CA THR A 44 -13.78 1.69 7.70
C THR A 44 -15.11 2.28 7.25
N PRO A 45 -16.25 1.92 7.89
CA PRO A 45 -17.54 2.54 7.59
C PRO A 45 -17.54 4.07 7.77
N ASP A 46 -16.66 4.57 8.64
CA ASP A 46 -16.45 5.99 8.96
C ASP A 46 -15.53 6.71 7.94
N GLY A 47 -14.95 5.97 6.99
CA GLY A 47 -14.06 6.49 5.94
C GLY A 47 -12.69 5.81 5.86
N GLU A 48 -11.85 6.32 4.95
CA GLU A 48 -10.47 5.88 4.76
C GLU A 48 -9.60 6.37 5.93
N LYS A 49 -8.97 5.45 6.68
CA LYS A 49 -8.04 5.78 7.77
C LYS A 49 -6.61 5.42 7.36
N PRO A 50 -5.83 6.37 6.80
CA PRO A 50 -4.44 6.13 6.41
C PRO A 50 -3.60 5.82 7.65
N TYR A 51 -2.87 4.72 7.61
CA TYR A 51 -1.97 4.31 8.71
C TYR A 51 -0.51 4.23 8.28
N TRP A 52 -0.25 4.20 6.97
CA TRP A 52 1.09 4.17 6.42
C TRP A 52 1.17 5.07 5.19
N ARG A 53 2.27 5.81 5.09
CA ARG A 53 2.65 6.55 3.89
C ARG A 53 4.15 6.41 3.70
N GLY A 54 4.58 6.14 2.48
CA GLY A 54 5.99 5.94 2.15
C GLY A 54 6.37 6.65 0.86
N HIS A 55 7.62 7.11 0.84
CA HIS A 55 8.29 7.64 -0.34
C HIS A 55 9.52 6.78 -0.62
N ILE A 56 9.64 6.30 -1.85
CA ILE A 56 10.74 5.44 -2.27
C ILE A 56 11.93 6.30 -2.71
N THR A 57 13.04 6.17 -1.99
CA THR A 57 14.29 6.91 -2.25
C THR A 57 15.26 6.16 -3.15
N ASN A 58 15.28 4.82 -3.07
CA ASN A 58 16.11 3.96 -3.90
C ASN A 58 15.43 2.61 -4.14
N ILE A 59 15.64 2.02 -5.32
CA ILE A 59 15.11 0.70 -5.69
C ILE A 59 16.25 -0.14 -6.26
N ILE A 60 16.41 -1.34 -5.72
CA ILE A 60 17.25 -2.40 -6.28
C ILE A 60 16.30 -3.54 -6.59
N TYR A 61 16.32 -4.05 -7.82
CA TYR A 61 15.38 -5.07 -8.27
C TYR A 61 16.04 -6.04 -9.26
N GLU A 62 15.44 -7.22 -9.37
CA GLU A 62 15.77 -8.24 -10.35
C GLU A 62 14.46 -8.67 -11.03
N PHE A 63 14.52 -9.01 -12.32
CA PHE A 63 13.36 -9.54 -13.03
C PHE A 63 13.12 -10.99 -12.61
N ALA A 64 11.87 -11.34 -12.34
CA ALA A 64 11.49 -12.75 -12.17
C ALA A 64 11.55 -13.44 -13.54
N GLU A 65 12.19 -14.61 -13.59
CA GLU A 65 12.20 -15.51 -14.76
C GLU A 65 10.82 -16.10 -15.04
#